data_AF-A0A960FTT7-F1
#
_entry.id   AF-A0A960FTT7-F1
#
_cell.length_a   1.000
_cell.length_b   1.000
_cell.length_c   1.000
_cell.angle_alpha   90.00
_cell.angle_beta   90.00
_cell.angle_gamma   90.00
#
_symmetry.space_group_name_H-M   'P 1'
#
loop_
_entity.id
_entity.type
_entity.pdbx_description
1 polymer ?
#
loop_
_entity_poly.entity_id
_entity_poly.type
_entity_poly.pdbx_seq_one_letter_code
_entity_poly.pdbx_strand_id
1 'polypeptide(L)'
;MSTTTLTFTGWDRPGITAELLGSLGEDVVVRDIEQLVVQGRLVLSVAVDTESVNGVRERARRLNMELDVTTGCRDVVDRHAATASAVLMAPELTAVDLRTIAGEIAARSGNIERIVRTAEYPVTAIEMSVSGVPAVALKQALAPIATGMGVDIAVQSADIIRQGARLVVMDVDSTLIQDEVIDLLAREARCEAAVADVTARAMAGELDFAESLRERVAALAGTPQSALQTVRETVRLTPGARTLCRTLVSLGYKLALVSGGFAEIVGPLAAQLGVHRFRANTLEIADGVLTGRVIPPIVDRAGKAQALREFADEFGFALSRTVAIGDGANDLDMLATAGLGVAFNAKPAVAAAADASVTAPYLDSVLYLLGITRQQVEAIGE
;
A
#
# COMPACT_ATOMS: atom_id res chain seq x y z
N MET A 1 40.34 -19.92 -1.99
CA MET A 1 39.70 -21.16 -2.46
C MET A 1 38.84 -20.78 -3.65
N SER A 2 38.96 -21.51 -4.76
CA SER A 2 38.12 -21.30 -5.94
C SER A 2 36.73 -21.84 -5.66
N THR A 3 35.71 -21.00 -5.87
CA THR A 3 34.30 -21.41 -5.78
C THR A 3 33.82 -21.83 -7.17
N THR A 4 33.01 -22.89 -7.23
CA THR A 4 32.31 -23.34 -8.43
C THR A 4 30.80 -23.14 -8.24
N THR A 5 30.15 -22.52 -9.21
CA THR A 5 28.68 -22.40 -9.25
C THR A 5 28.09 -23.47 -10.16
N LEU A 6 27.08 -24.17 -9.66
CA LEU A 6 26.33 -25.21 -10.34
C LEU A 6 24.88 -24.73 -10.51
N THR A 7 24.48 -24.48 -11.75
CA THR A 7 23.11 -24.03 -12.04
C THR A 7 22.36 -25.14 -12.78
N PHE A 8 21.32 -25.66 -12.15
CA PHE A 8 20.46 -26.69 -12.70
C PHE A 8 19.13 -26.10 -13.16
N THR A 9 18.70 -26.45 -14.37
CA THR A 9 17.42 -26.02 -14.96
C THR A 9 16.63 -27.22 -15.49
N GLY A 10 15.33 -27.28 -15.24
CA GLY A 10 14.50 -28.40 -15.72
C GLY A 10 13.10 -28.45 -15.10
N TRP A 11 12.44 -29.62 -15.18
CA TRP A 11 11.14 -29.84 -14.55
C TRP A 11 11.30 -30.16 -13.06
N ASP A 12 10.51 -29.49 -12.23
CA ASP A 12 10.48 -29.71 -10.80
C ASP A 12 9.84 -31.07 -10.44
N ARG A 13 10.31 -31.66 -9.34
CA ARG A 13 9.74 -32.86 -8.74
C ARG A 13 10.19 -33.01 -7.28
N PRO A 14 9.40 -33.70 -6.44
CA PRO A 14 9.80 -33.97 -5.05
C PRO A 14 11.18 -34.66 -4.95
N GLY A 15 12.01 -34.19 -4.03
CA GLY A 15 13.32 -34.79 -3.74
C GLY A 15 14.46 -34.39 -4.69
N ILE A 16 14.21 -33.61 -5.74
CA ILE A 16 15.22 -33.28 -6.75
C ILE A 16 16.45 -32.57 -6.18
N THR A 17 16.27 -31.63 -5.25
CA THR A 17 17.36 -30.93 -4.55
C THR A 17 18.24 -31.91 -3.79
N ALA A 18 17.64 -32.86 -3.06
CA ALA A 18 18.36 -33.86 -2.29
C ALA A 18 19.15 -34.81 -3.20
N GLU A 19 18.55 -35.24 -4.32
CA GLU A 19 19.25 -36.06 -5.31
C GLU A 19 20.45 -35.32 -5.90
N LEU A 20 20.26 -34.09 -6.40
CA LEU A 20 21.32 -33.29 -7.01
C LEU A 20 22.47 -33.03 -6.03
N LEU A 21 22.17 -32.55 -4.82
CA LEU A 21 23.20 -32.30 -3.80
C LEU A 21 23.87 -33.60 -3.32
N GLY A 22 23.16 -34.72 -3.27
CA GLY A 22 23.73 -36.03 -2.94
C GLY A 22 24.67 -36.62 -4.00
N SER A 23 24.97 -35.88 -5.07
CA SER A 23 26.09 -36.19 -5.99
C SER A 23 27.36 -35.40 -5.69
N LEU A 24 27.30 -34.43 -4.77
CA LEU A 24 28.46 -33.77 -4.21
C LEU A 24 29.10 -34.67 -3.14
N GLY A 25 30.40 -34.52 -2.91
CA GLY A 25 31.10 -35.23 -1.84
C GLY A 25 30.66 -34.75 -0.45
N GLU A 26 30.76 -35.61 0.56
CA GLU A 26 30.32 -35.31 1.94
C GLU A 26 31.07 -34.10 2.56
N ASP A 27 32.32 -33.87 2.15
CA ASP A 27 33.16 -32.78 2.65
C ASP A 27 32.99 -31.45 1.86
N VAL A 28 32.11 -31.41 0.85
CA VAL A 28 31.90 -30.21 0.03
C VAL A 28 31.07 -29.19 0.79
N VAL A 29 31.59 -27.97 0.94
CA VAL A 29 30.90 -26.88 1.64
C VAL A 29 30.09 -26.06 0.63
N VAL A 30 28.78 -25.98 0.86
CA VAL A 30 27.89 -25.05 0.17
C VAL A 30 28.15 -23.64 0.68
N ARG A 31 28.52 -22.73 -0.21
CA ARG A 31 28.81 -21.32 0.06
C ARG A 31 27.59 -20.42 -0.12
N ASP A 32 26.73 -20.77 -1.07
CA ASP A 32 25.44 -20.11 -1.32
C ASP A 32 24.52 -21.09 -2.05
N ILE A 33 23.21 -20.91 -1.90
CA ILE A 33 22.20 -21.74 -2.56
C ILE A 33 20.90 -20.96 -2.75
N GLU A 34 20.38 -21.00 -3.97
CA GLU A 34 19.09 -20.43 -4.31
C GLU A 34 18.29 -21.41 -5.16
N GLN A 35 17.00 -21.55 -4.83
CA GLN A 35 16.08 -22.40 -5.57
C GLN A 35 14.78 -21.65 -5.85
N LEU A 36 14.33 -21.71 -7.10
CA LEU A 36 13.06 -21.15 -7.54
C LEU A 36 12.30 -22.18 -8.37
N VAL A 37 10.99 -22.28 -8.13
CA VAL A 37 10.07 -23.07 -8.96
C VAL A 37 9.02 -22.15 -9.55
N VAL A 38 8.94 -22.06 -10.88
CA VAL A 38 7.94 -21.26 -11.60
C VAL A 38 7.19 -22.18 -12.56
N GLN A 39 5.89 -22.34 -12.35
CA GLN A 39 5.01 -23.16 -13.21
C GLN A 39 5.56 -24.58 -13.45
N GLY A 40 6.11 -25.19 -12.40
CA GLY A 40 6.70 -26.54 -12.46
C GLY A 40 8.09 -26.61 -13.10
N ARG A 41 8.72 -25.47 -13.44
CA ARG A 41 10.13 -25.40 -13.85
C ARG A 41 11.01 -25.00 -12.68
N LEU A 42 12.05 -25.78 -12.42
CA LEU A 42 13.05 -25.55 -11.40
C LEU A 42 14.24 -24.78 -11.98
N VAL A 43 14.72 -23.80 -11.23
CA VAL A 43 16.09 -23.29 -11.30
C VAL A 43 16.72 -23.46 -9.92
N LEU A 44 17.83 -24.18 -9.84
CA LEU A 44 18.60 -24.39 -8.61
C LEU A 44 20.05 -23.95 -8.86
N SER A 45 20.51 -22.91 -8.18
CA SER A 45 21.89 -22.45 -8.21
C SER A 45 22.58 -22.80 -6.90
N VAL A 46 23.73 -23.45 -6.96
CA VAL A 46 24.51 -23.85 -5.78
C VAL A 46 25.96 -23.46 -5.97
N ALA A 47 26.48 -22.63 -5.08
CA ALA A 47 27.89 -22.30 -5.02
C ALA A 47 28.61 -23.23 -4.04
N VAL A 48 29.66 -23.91 -4.49
CA VAL A 48 30.40 -24.91 -3.71
C VAL A 48 31.91 -24.67 -3.78
N ASP A 49 32.64 -25.08 -2.75
CA ASP A 49 34.10 -24.94 -2.68
C ASP A 49 34.88 -26.13 -3.24
N THR A 50 34.35 -26.74 -4.30
CA THR A 50 35.00 -27.82 -5.02
C THR A 50 35.01 -27.56 -6.53
N GLU A 51 36.10 -27.95 -7.20
CA GLU A 51 36.18 -27.96 -8.66
C GLU A 51 35.72 -29.32 -9.25
N SER A 52 35.55 -30.34 -8.42
CA SER A 52 35.15 -31.68 -8.85
C SER A 52 33.64 -31.80 -8.99
N VAL A 53 33.16 -31.84 -10.24
CA VAL A 53 31.71 -31.86 -10.58
C VAL A 53 31.28 -33.08 -11.39
N ASN A 54 32.13 -34.12 -11.48
CA ASN A 54 31.89 -35.25 -12.38
C ASN A 54 30.64 -36.06 -12.01
N GLY A 55 30.46 -36.40 -10.73
CA GLY A 55 29.25 -37.10 -10.25
C GLY A 55 27.98 -36.28 -10.41
N VAL A 56 28.12 -34.95 -10.37
CA VAL A 56 27.03 -33.99 -10.54
C VAL A 56 26.50 -33.98 -11.97
N ARG A 57 27.40 -34.00 -12.97
CA ARG A 57 27.03 -34.03 -14.39
C ARG A 57 26.26 -35.29 -14.77
N GLU A 58 26.71 -36.44 -14.28
CA GLU A 58 26.02 -37.71 -14.52
C GLU A 58 24.64 -37.71 -13.87
N ARG A 59 24.54 -37.21 -12.62
CA ARG A 59 23.27 -37.15 -11.93
C ARG A 59 22.30 -36.21 -12.61
N ALA A 60 22.71 -35.00 -12.98
CA ALA A 60 21.86 -34.04 -13.71
C ALA A 60 21.24 -34.66 -14.96
N ARG A 61 22.05 -35.35 -15.78
CA ARG A 61 21.56 -36.07 -16.97
C ARG A 61 20.51 -37.13 -16.62
N ARG A 62 20.74 -37.92 -15.58
CA ARG A 62 19.78 -38.96 -15.12
C ARG A 62 18.44 -38.36 -14.68
N LEU A 63 18.45 -37.15 -14.11
CA LEU A 63 17.22 -36.46 -13.70
C LEU A 63 16.61 -35.60 -14.82
N ASN A 64 17.17 -35.64 -16.02
CA ASN A 64 16.79 -34.76 -17.14
C ASN A 64 16.88 -33.27 -16.81
N MET A 65 17.92 -32.89 -16.06
CA MET A 65 18.26 -31.51 -15.74
C MET A 65 19.40 -31.03 -16.65
N GLU A 66 19.25 -29.83 -17.20
CA GLU A 66 20.37 -29.09 -17.77
C GLU A 66 21.24 -28.56 -16.63
N LEU A 67 22.56 -28.53 -16.83
CA LEU A 67 23.53 -28.14 -15.83
C LEU A 67 24.59 -27.23 -16.46
N ASP A 68 24.64 -25.98 -15.98
CA ASP A 68 25.72 -25.05 -16.24
C ASP A 68 26.71 -25.06 -15.07
N VAL A 69 28.00 -25.12 -15.39
CA VAL A 69 29.08 -25.12 -14.40
C VAL A 69 30.00 -23.94 -14.68
N THR A 70 30.15 -23.06 -13.69
CA THR A 70 31.07 -21.92 -13.73
C THR A 70 32.11 -22.06 -12.63
N THR A 71 33.39 -22.16 -12.99
CA THR A 71 34.50 -22.34 -12.05
C THR A 71 35.27 -21.04 -11.83
N GLY A 72 35.87 -20.87 -10.65
CA GLY A 72 36.74 -19.72 -10.37
C GLY A 72 35.98 -18.43 -10.08
N CYS A 73 34.72 -18.54 -9.64
CA CYS A 73 33.90 -17.40 -9.22
C CYS A 73 34.56 -16.73 -8.00
N ARG A 74 34.85 -15.43 -8.11
CA ARG A 74 35.17 -14.57 -6.97
C ARG A 74 33.88 -13.87 -6.55
N ASP A 75 33.63 -13.77 -5.25
CA ASP A 75 32.50 -13.03 -4.68
C ASP A 75 31.11 -13.53 -5.14
N VAL A 76 30.79 -14.81 -4.87
CA VAL A 76 29.45 -15.38 -5.15
C VAL A 76 28.34 -14.75 -4.28
N VAL A 77 28.69 -13.85 -3.34
CA VAL A 77 27.76 -13.23 -2.41
C VAL A 77 27.36 -11.81 -2.83
N ASP A 78 27.68 -11.36 -4.06
CA ASP A 78 27.28 -10.03 -4.53
C ASP A 78 25.80 -10.02 -4.97
N ARG A 79 24.93 -10.14 -3.97
CA ARG A 79 23.50 -9.88 -4.14
C ARG A 79 23.38 -8.40 -4.45
N HIS A 80 23.00 -8.08 -5.68
CA HIS A 80 22.50 -6.75 -6.00
C HIS A 80 21.18 -6.58 -5.23
N ALA A 81 21.28 -6.17 -3.96
CA ALA A 81 20.14 -5.93 -3.12
C ALA A 81 19.26 -4.93 -3.87
N ALA A 82 18.01 -5.31 -4.12
CA ALA A 82 17.04 -4.43 -4.74
C ALA A 82 17.11 -3.08 -4.02
N THR A 83 17.23 -2.00 -4.79
CA THR A 83 17.26 -0.63 -4.30
C THR A 83 15.85 -0.03 -4.29
N ALA A 84 14.93 -0.63 -5.04
CA ALA A 84 13.55 -0.23 -5.12
C ALA A 84 12.60 -1.42 -5.29
N SER A 85 11.37 -1.23 -4.85
CA SER A 85 10.23 -2.11 -5.12
C SER A 85 9.16 -1.30 -5.85
N ALA A 86 8.81 -1.70 -7.07
CA ALA A 86 7.75 -1.09 -7.85
C ALA A 86 6.53 -2.02 -7.88
N VAL A 87 5.41 -1.58 -7.29
CA VAL A 87 4.13 -2.30 -7.37
C VAL A 87 3.26 -1.64 -8.41
N LEU A 88 2.82 -2.41 -9.39
CA LEU A 88 1.95 -1.99 -10.47
C LEU A 88 0.56 -2.59 -10.26
N MET A 89 -0.49 -1.77 -10.44
CA MET A 89 -1.87 -2.21 -10.31
C MET A 89 -2.74 -1.62 -11.40
N ALA A 90 -3.61 -2.45 -11.95
CA ALA A 90 -4.67 -2.07 -12.87
C ALA A 90 -5.74 -3.19 -12.89
N PRO A 91 -6.97 -2.93 -13.38
CA PRO A 91 -7.94 -4.01 -13.63
C PRO A 91 -7.30 -5.16 -14.45
N GLU A 92 -6.58 -4.78 -15.51
CA GLU A 92 -5.75 -5.68 -16.32
C GLU A 92 -4.40 -5.00 -16.61
N LEU A 93 -3.30 -5.76 -16.52
CA LEU A 93 -1.98 -5.31 -16.94
C LEU A 93 -1.62 -5.98 -18.27
N THR A 94 -1.43 -5.17 -19.30
CA THR A 94 -1.11 -5.63 -20.65
C THR A 94 0.40 -5.79 -20.86
N ALA A 95 0.78 -6.50 -21.93
CA ALA A 95 2.17 -6.59 -22.35
C ALA A 95 2.77 -5.22 -22.72
N VAL A 96 1.95 -4.30 -23.24
CA VAL A 96 2.39 -2.92 -23.56
C VAL A 96 2.74 -2.19 -22.27
N ASP A 97 1.96 -2.40 -21.21
CA ASP A 97 2.21 -1.73 -19.94
C ASP A 97 3.53 -2.16 -19.34
N LEU A 98 3.70 -3.49 -19.19
CA LEU A 98 4.92 -4.08 -18.64
C LEU A 98 6.15 -3.73 -19.47
N ARG A 99 6.06 -3.74 -20.82
CA ARG A 99 7.16 -3.33 -21.70
C ARG A 99 7.56 -1.88 -21.48
N THR A 100 6.57 -0.98 -21.36
CA THR A 100 6.84 0.46 -21.21
C THR A 100 7.53 0.73 -19.88
N ILE A 101 7.03 0.14 -18.79
CA ILE A 101 7.63 0.29 -17.46
C ILE A 101 9.01 -0.37 -17.37
N ALA A 102 9.17 -1.58 -17.91
CA ALA A 102 10.47 -2.25 -17.94
C ALA A 102 11.50 -1.48 -18.78
N GLY A 103 11.07 -0.91 -19.90
CA GLY A 103 11.90 -0.04 -20.74
C GLY A 103 12.36 1.21 -20.00
N GLU A 104 11.48 1.84 -19.22
CA GLU A 104 11.82 3.03 -18.43
C GLU A 104 12.78 2.71 -17.26
N ILE A 105 12.62 1.55 -16.63
CA ILE A 105 13.58 1.03 -15.63
C ILE A 105 14.96 0.86 -16.28
N ALA A 106 15.03 0.18 -17.43
CA ALA A 106 16.28 -0.06 -18.14
C ALA A 106 16.94 1.24 -18.63
N ALA A 107 16.16 2.24 -19.07
CA ALA A 107 16.65 3.55 -19.48
C ALA A 107 17.36 4.33 -18.35
N ARG A 108 17.10 3.96 -17.09
CA ARG A 108 17.79 4.47 -15.89
C ARG A 108 18.89 3.56 -15.37
N SER A 109 19.33 2.59 -16.18
CA SER A 109 20.29 1.57 -15.78
C SER A 109 19.82 0.70 -14.60
N GLY A 110 18.50 0.65 -14.37
CA GLY A 110 17.91 -0.26 -13.40
C GLY A 110 17.82 -1.68 -13.96
N ASN A 111 18.01 -2.68 -13.10
CA ASN A 111 17.79 -4.09 -13.42
C ASN A 111 16.56 -4.61 -12.66
N ILE A 112 15.73 -5.44 -13.31
CA ILE A 112 14.61 -6.10 -12.66
C ILE A 112 15.09 -7.45 -12.14
N GLU A 113 15.27 -7.56 -10.84
CA GLU A 113 15.77 -8.76 -10.16
C GLU A 113 14.69 -9.85 -10.05
N ARG A 114 13.43 -9.42 -9.85
CA ARG A 114 12.32 -10.34 -9.62
C ARG A 114 11.00 -9.70 -10.00
N ILE A 115 10.11 -10.49 -10.61
CA ILE A 115 8.72 -10.12 -10.88
C ILE A 115 7.81 -11.17 -10.25
N VAL A 116 6.87 -10.73 -9.41
CA VAL A 116 5.86 -11.62 -8.81
C VAL A 116 4.49 -10.98 -8.87
N ARG A 117 3.48 -11.75 -9.25
CA ARG A 117 2.09 -11.32 -9.16
C ARG A 117 1.62 -11.43 -7.71
N THR A 118 1.18 -10.32 -7.13
CA THR A 118 0.70 -10.24 -5.74
C THR A 118 -0.81 -10.35 -5.64
N ALA A 119 -1.56 -10.01 -6.70
CA ALA A 119 -3.00 -10.19 -6.76
C ALA A 119 -3.51 -10.45 -8.19
N GLU A 120 -4.61 -11.20 -8.28
CA GLU A 120 -5.41 -11.39 -9.50
C GLU A 120 -6.75 -10.63 -9.44
N TYR A 121 -7.26 -10.42 -8.23
CA TYR A 121 -8.56 -9.81 -7.94
C TYR A 121 -8.45 -8.94 -6.67
N PRO A 122 -9.19 -7.81 -6.55
CA PRO A 122 -10.08 -7.21 -7.54
C PRO A 122 -9.36 -6.47 -8.67
N VAL A 123 -8.04 -6.38 -8.58
CA VAL A 123 -7.13 -5.84 -9.60
C VAL A 123 -5.99 -6.82 -9.82
N THR A 124 -5.39 -6.76 -11.00
CA THR A 124 -4.10 -7.40 -11.23
C THR A 124 -3.02 -6.54 -10.58
N ALA A 125 -2.28 -7.12 -9.63
CA ALA A 125 -1.14 -6.47 -8.99
C ALA A 125 0.15 -7.27 -9.22
N ILE A 126 1.20 -6.57 -9.65
CA ILE A 126 2.53 -7.15 -9.89
C ILE A 126 3.56 -6.33 -9.12
N GLU A 127 4.46 -7.00 -8.42
CA GLU A 127 5.62 -6.39 -7.76
C GLU A 127 6.90 -6.71 -8.57
N MET A 128 7.67 -5.67 -8.85
CA MET A 128 9.01 -5.74 -9.42
C MET A 128 10.04 -5.32 -8.37
N SER A 129 11.00 -6.19 -8.08
CA SER A 129 12.20 -5.84 -7.30
C SER A 129 13.26 -5.30 -8.27
N VAL A 130 13.74 -4.09 -8.03
CA VAL A 130 14.60 -3.36 -8.96
C VAL A 130 15.90 -2.96 -8.28
N SER A 131 17.05 -3.21 -8.90
CA SER A 131 18.38 -2.77 -8.47
C SER A 131 18.94 -1.70 -9.42
N GLY A 132 20.08 -1.09 -9.09
CA GLY A 132 20.80 -0.15 -9.95
C GLY A 132 20.23 1.26 -10.03
N VAL A 133 18.99 1.48 -9.56
CA VAL A 133 18.33 2.80 -9.53
C VAL A 133 17.71 3.09 -8.16
N PRO A 134 17.99 4.25 -7.53
CA PRO A 134 17.34 4.63 -6.28
C PRO A 134 15.83 4.78 -6.44
N ALA A 135 15.06 4.37 -5.42
CA ALA A 135 13.60 4.41 -5.45
C ALA A 135 13.02 5.80 -5.78
N VAL A 136 13.62 6.89 -5.28
CA VAL A 136 13.17 8.26 -5.57
C VAL A 136 13.29 8.60 -7.06
N ALA A 137 14.42 8.26 -7.68
CA ALA A 137 14.67 8.50 -9.10
C ALA A 137 13.73 7.65 -9.98
N LEU A 138 13.48 6.40 -9.56
CA LEU A 138 12.55 5.51 -10.24
C LEU A 138 11.09 5.97 -10.09
N LYS A 139 10.69 6.50 -8.93
CA LYS A 139 9.36 7.07 -8.72
C LYS A 139 9.12 8.24 -9.69
N GLN A 140 10.06 9.19 -9.74
CA GLN A 140 9.98 10.35 -10.63
C GLN A 140 9.89 9.95 -12.11
N ALA A 141 10.53 8.84 -12.48
CA ALA A 141 10.47 8.25 -13.81
C ALA A 141 9.08 7.74 -14.18
N LEU A 142 8.52 6.92 -13.30
CA LEU A 142 7.36 6.11 -13.59
C LEU A 142 6.06 6.89 -13.37
N ALA A 143 6.04 7.91 -12.52
CA ALA A 143 4.86 8.72 -12.25
C ALA A 143 4.14 9.30 -13.50
N PRO A 144 4.83 9.96 -14.46
CA PRO A 144 4.17 10.45 -15.67
C PRO A 144 3.67 9.31 -16.58
N ILE A 145 4.40 8.20 -16.62
CA ILE A 145 4.05 7.00 -17.41
C ILE A 145 2.79 6.33 -16.84
N ALA A 146 2.76 6.12 -15.52
CA ALA A 146 1.63 5.60 -14.77
C ALA A 146 0.34 6.38 -15.10
N THR A 147 0.43 7.71 -15.01
CA THR A 147 -0.69 8.62 -15.31
C THR A 147 -1.14 8.50 -16.77
N GLY A 148 -0.21 8.48 -17.72
CA GLY A 148 -0.54 8.39 -19.15
C GLY A 148 -1.17 7.06 -19.56
N MET A 149 -0.90 5.99 -18.81
CA MET A 149 -1.37 4.64 -19.10
C MET A 149 -2.61 4.23 -18.29
N GLY A 150 -2.96 4.99 -17.25
CA GLY A 150 -4.02 4.58 -16.31
C GLY A 150 -3.63 3.35 -15.47
N VAL A 151 -2.33 3.21 -15.18
CA VAL A 151 -1.80 2.15 -14.31
C VAL A 151 -1.35 2.81 -13.01
N ASP A 152 -1.81 2.28 -11.87
CA ASP A 152 -1.34 2.71 -10.57
C ASP A 152 0.05 2.14 -10.31
N ILE A 153 1.01 2.98 -9.95
CA ILE A 153 2.38 2.55 -9.62
C ILE A 153 2.80 3.15 -8.28
N ALA A 154 3.23 2.30 -7.36
CA ALA A 154 3.92 2.71 -6.14
C ALA A 154 5.37 2.27 -6.20
N VAL A 155 6.30 3.21 -5.99
CA VAL A 155 7.72 2.92 -5.89
C VAL A 155 8.20 3.22 -4.48
N GLN A 156 8.73 2.20 -3.80
CA GLN A 156 9.25 2.31 -2.44
C GLN A 156 10.72 1.88 -2.42
N SER A 157 11.47 2.34 -1.43
CA SER A 157 12.78 1.75 -1.14
C SER A 157 12.61 0.28 -0.76
N ALA A 158 13.55 -0.56 -1.21
CA ALA A 158 13.57 -1.98 -0.87
C ALA A 158 14.31 -2.27 0.46
N ASP A 159 14.53 -1.24 1.28
CA ASP A 159 15.12 -1.36 2.60
C ASP A 159 14.25 -2.15 3.59
N ILE A 160 14.88 -2.66 4.66
CA ILE A 160 14.21 -3.36 5.77
C ILE A 160 13.11 -2.53 6.45
N ILE A 161 13.12 -1.20 6.26
CA ILE A 161 12.07 -0.30 6.78
C ILE A 161 10.70 -0.62 6.17
N ARG A 162 10.65 -1.16 4.94
CA ARG A 162 9.41 -1.63 4.31
C ARG A 162 8.81 -2.86 4.99
N GLN A 163 9.63 -3.61 5.74
CA GLN A 163 9.19 -4.81 6.43
C GLN A 163 8.65 -4.52 7.83
N GLY A 164 7.67 -5.31 8.25
CA GLY A 164 7.07 -5.25 9.59
C GLY A 164 5.81 -4.38 9.66
N ALA A 165 5.24 -4.31 10.87
CA ALA A 165 4.05 -3.52 11.14
C ALA A 165 4.32 -2.01 10.94
N ARG A 166 3.30 -1.29 10.49
CA ARG A 166 3.31 0.16 10.28
C ARG A 166 2.10 0.80 10.96
N LEU A 167 2.15 2.11 11.14
CA LEU A 167 0.96 2.90 11.45
C LEU A 167 0.29 3.32 10.14
N VAL A 168 -0.98 2.97 9.96
CA VAL A 168 -1.81 3.41 8.84
C VAL A 168 -2.83 4.41 9.35
N VAL A 169 -2.79 5.62 8.80
CA VAL A 169 -3.71 6.72 9.10
C VAL A 169 -4.57 6.97 7.87
N MET A 170 -5.90 7.00 8.03
CA MET A 170 -6.81 7.15 6.90
C MET A 170 -7.74 8.34 7.10
N ASP A 171 -8.05 9.04 6.01
CA ASP A 171 -9.24 9.87 5.96
C ASP A 171 -10.51 9.01 6.05
N VAL A 172 -11.62 9.65 6.40
CA VAL A 172 -12.92 8.99 6.56
C VAL A 172 -13.81 9.25 5.35
N ASP A 173 -14.29 10.48 5.19
CA ASP A 173 -15.18 10.88 4.10
C ASP A 173 -14.50 10.61 2.75
N SER A 174 -15.24 10.07 1.77
CA SER A 174 -14.74 9.69 0.43
C SER A 174 -13.52 8.74 0.37
N THR A 175 -13.03 8.23 1.51
CA THR A 175 -11.90 7.30 1.61
C THR A 175 -12.32 6.01 2.33
N LEU A 176 -12.50 6.04 3.66
CA LEU A 176 -12.97 4.88 4.44
C LEU A 176 -14.44 4.56 4.17
N ILE A 177 -15.23 5.62 3.94
CA ILE A 177 -16.65 5.57 3.60
C ILE A 177 -16.87 6.21 2.23
N GLN A 178 -17.97 5.84 1.58
CA GLN A 178 -18.33 6.34 0.25
C GLN A 178 -19.05 7.69 0.29
N ASP A 179 -19.45 8.13 1.47
CA ASP A 179 -20.34 9.26 1.68
C ASP A 179 -19.58 10.44 2.30
N GLU A 180 -20.10 11.65 2.11
CA GLU A 180 -19.72 12.84 2.87
C GLU A 180 -20.67 12.96 4.07
N VAL A 181 -20.17 12.80 5.29
CA VAL A 181 -21.02 12.76 6.50
C VAL A 181 -21.85 14.04 6.66
N ILE A 182 -21.28 15.20 6.31
CA ILE A 182 -21.97 16.48 6.44
C ILE A 182 -23.17 16.58 5.48
N ASP A 183 -23.08 15.98 4.30
CA ASP A 183 -24.17 15.96 3.33
C ASP A 183 -25.29 15.02 3.78
N LEU A 184 -24.94 13.89 4.41
CA LEU A 184 -25.93 13.01 5.04
C LEU A 184 -26.67 13.72 6.18
N LEU A 185 -25.96 14.49 7.01
CA LEU A 185 -26.59 15.30 8.07
C LEU A 185 -27.46 16.40 7.49
N ALA A 186 -27.00 17.08 6.43
CA ALA A 186 -27.77 18.11 5.76
C ALA A 186 -29.10 17.55 5.21
N ARG A 187 -29.10 16.30 4.73
CA ARG A 187 -30.31 15.62 4.27
C ARG A 187 -31.29 15.32 5.41
N GLU A 188 -30.81 14.84 6.54
CA GLU A 188 -31.64 14.64 7.72
C GLU A 188 -32.19 15.98 8.26
N ALA A 189 -31.42 17.05 8.12
CA ALA A 189 -31.80 18.42 8.49
C ALA A 189 -32.67 19.14 7.44
N ARG A 190 -32.81 18.58 6.22
CA ARG A 190 -33.46 19.19 5.05
C ARG A 190 -32.86 20.54 4.66
N CYS A 191 -31.54 20.66 4.74
CA CYS A 191 -30.76 21.86 4.43
C CYS A 191 -29.63 21.60 3.41
N GLU A 192 -29.78 20.58 2.56
CA GLU A 192 -28.79 20.18 1.55
C GLU A 192 -28.40 21.34 0.64
N ALA A 193 -29.36 22.14 0.21
CA ALA A 193 -29.12 23.30 -0.65
C ALA A 193 -28.21 24.35 0.00
N ALA A 194 -28.37 24.58 1.32
CA ALA A 194 -27.55 25.53 2.06
C ALA A 194 -26.12 25.02 2.23
N VAL A 195 -25.95 23.74 2.54
CA VAL A 195 -24.62 23.11 2.68
C VAL A 195 -23.90 23.06 1.34
N ALA A 196 -24.61 22.72 0.25
CA ALA A 196 -24.05 22.67 -1.10
C ALA A 196 -23.56 24.04 -1.58
N ASP A 197 -24.29 25.12 -1.31
CA ASP A 197 -23.88 26.49 -1.65
C ASP A 197 -22.56 26.88 -0.95
N VAL A 198 -22.44 26.62 0.35
CA VAL A 198 -21.21 26.89 1.11
C VAL A 198 -20.05 26.02 0.60
N THR A 199 -20.28 24.75 0.28
CA THR A 199 -19.26 23.87 -0.31
C THR A 199 -18.77 24.42 -1.66
N ALA A 200 -19.67 24.92 -2.52
CA ALA A 200 -19.31 25.51 -3.80
C ALA A 200 -18.44 26.76 -3.63
N ARG A 201 -18.80 27.65 -2.69
CA ARG A 201 -18.00 28.85 -2.35
C ARG A 201 -16.62 28.50 -1.81
N ALA A 202 -16.53 27.49 -0.94
CA ALA A 202 -15.25 27.00 -0.42
C ALA A 202 -14.36 26.40 -1.54
N MET A 203 -14.94 25.63 -2.46
CA MET A 203 -14.23 25.10 -3.62
C MET A 203 -13.80 26.18 -4.61
N ALA A 204 -14.51 27.31 -4.68
CA ALA A 204 -14.12 28.50 -5.42
C ALA A 204 -13.00 29.32 -4.73
N GLY A 205 -12.61 28.94 -3.52
CA GLY A 205 -11.59 29.62 -2.72
C GLY A 205 -12.09 30.88 -2.01
N GLU A 206 -13.41 31.07 -1.90
CA GLU A 206 -14.01 32.23 -1.21
C GLU A 206 -13.98 32.10 0.32
N LEU A 207 -13.91 30.87 0.82
CA LEU A 207 -13.91 30.54 2.25
C LEU A 207 -12.71 29.66 2.57
N ASP A 208 -12.07 29.91 3.71
CA ASP A 208 -11.11 28.94 4.24
C ASP A 208 -11.83 27.68 4.77
N PHE A 209 -11.06 26.63 5.09
CA PHE A 209 -11.64 25.37 5.55
C PHE A 209 -12.46 25.52 6.84
N ALA A 210 -11.97 26.30 7.80
CA ALA A 210 -12.61 26.44 9.10
C ALA A 210 -13.86 27.32 9.01
N GLU A 211 -13.84 28.36 8.18
CA GLU A 211 -14.99 29.19 7.82
C GLU A 211 -16.06 28.35 7.11
N SER A 212 -15.68 27.61 6.06
CA SER A 212 -16.57 26.71 5.34
C SER A 212 -17.20 25.65 6.25
N LEU A 213 -16.42 25.04 7.15
CA LEU A 213 -16.94 24.07 8.10
C LEU A 213 -17.94 24.71 9.06
N ARG A 214 -17.62 25.88 9.62
CA ARG A 214 -18.54 26.59 10.53
C ARG A 214 -19.83 27.00 9.85
N GLU A 215 -19.77 27.53 8.62
CA GLU A 215 -20.97 27.89 7.85
C GLU A 215 -21.84 26.67 7.52
N ARG A 216 -21.24 25.55 7.08
CA ARG A 216 -22.00 24.31 6.81
C ARG A 216 -22.62 23.73 8.07
N VAL A 217 -21.90 23.74 9.19
CA VAL A 217 -22.44 23.24 10.47
C VAL A 217 -23.50 24.17 11.04
N ALA A 218 -23.40 25.48 10.82
CA ALA A 218 -24.44 26.44 11.23
C ALA A 218 -25.80 26.15 10.57
N ALA A 219 -25.81 25.64 9.33
CA ALA A 219 -27.04 25.21 8.66
C ALA A 219 -27.74 24.03 9.34
N LEU A 220 -27.02 23.25 10.17
CA LEU A 220 -27.55 22.11 10.94
C LEU A 220 -28.15 22.51 12.29
N ALA A 221 -28.23 23.80 12.61
CA ALA A 221 -28.76 24.26 13.90
C ALA A 221 -30.23 23.83 14.09
N GLY A 222 -30.53 23.25 15.25
CA GLY A 222 -31.87 22.78 15.61
C GLY A 222 -32.18 21.35 15.15
N THR A 223 -31.27 20.69 14.42
CA THR A 223 -31.45 19.28 14.05
C THR A 223 -31.42 18.39 15.30
N PRO A 224 -32.40 17.48 15.50
CA PRO A 224 -32.39 16.54 16.62
C PRO A 224 -31.16 15.63 16.62
N GLN A 225 -30.61 15.34 17.80
CA GLN A 225 -29.47 14.45 17.95
C GLN A 225 -29.70 13.05 17.35
N SER A 226 -30.97 12.61 17.24
CA SER A 226 -31.34 11.35 16.59
C SER A 226 -30.91 11.28 15.12
N ALA A 227 -30.73 12.41 14.44
CA ALA A 227 -30.19 12.45 13.08
C ALA A 227 -28.79 11.80 12.99
N LEU A 228 -27.96 11.93 14.03
CA LEU A 228 -26.65 11.28 14.08
C LEU A 228 -26.78 9.75 14.04
N GLN A 229 -27.82 9.19 14.68
CA GLN A 229 -28.08 7.77 14.63
C GLN A 229 -28.49 7.33 13.22
N THR A 230 -29.43 8.05 12.58
CA THR A 230 -29.84 7.77 11.20
C THR A 230 -28.65 7.80 10.24
N VAL A 231 -27.76 8.79 10.38
CA VAL A 231 -26.55 8.88 9.56
C VAL A 231 -25.64 7.69 9.79
N ARG A 232 -25.37 7.29 11.04
CA ARG A 232 -24.55 6.09 11.34
C ARG A 232 -25.10 4.82 10.70
N GLU A 233 -26.42 4.67 10.66
CA GLU A 233 -27.10 3.52 10.06
C GLU A 233 -27.08 3.56 8.52
N THR A 234 -26.91 4.75 7.94
CA THR A 234 -26.91 4.96 6.48
C THR A 234 -25.51 4.93 5.87
N VAL A 235 -24.46 5.27 6.62
CA VAL A 235 -23.08 5.36 6.13
C VAL A 235 -22.64 4.04 5.51
N ARG A 236 -22.09 4.13 4.30
CA ARG A 236 -21.58 2.98 3.54
C ARG A 236 -20.06 2.98 3.57
N LEU A 237 -19.49 1.87 4.05
CA LEU A 237 -18.05 1.65 3.96
C LEU A 237 -17.64 1.47 2.51
N THR A 238 -16.48 2.02 2.17
CA THR A 238 -15.85 1.80 0.87
C THR A 238 -15.60 0.29 0.68
N PRO A 239 -15.87 -0.27 -0.53
CA PRO A 239 -15.55 -1.66 -0.81
C PRO A 239 -14.11 -1.99 -0.42
N GLY A 240 -13.91 -3.10 0.28
CA GLY A 240 -12.59 -3.48 0.80
C GLY A 240 -12.20 -2.85 2.14
N ALA A 241 -12.87 -1.81 2.65
CA ALA A 241 -12.47 -1.14 3.90
C ALA A 241 -12.43 -2.08 5.12
N ARG A 242 -13.44 -2.96 5.25
CA ARG A 242 -13.45 -4.00 6.31
C ARG A 242 -12.29 -4.98 6.15
N THR A 243 -12.01 -5.41 4.92
CA THR A 243 -10.91 -6.33 4.60
C THR A 243 -9.57 -5.69 4.90
N LEU A 244 -9.35 -4.45 4.47
CA LEU A 244 -8.15 -3.67 4.77
C LEU A 244 -7.92 -3.60 6.29
N CYS A 245 -8.92 -3.12 7.04
CA CYS A 245 -8.77 -2.95 8.48
C CYS A 245 -8.48 -4.29 9.19
N ARG A 246 -9.27 -5.32 8.90
CA ARG A 246 -9.09 -6.66 9.49
C ARG A 246 -7.69 -7.20 9.20
N THR A 247 -7.26 -7.21 7.94
CA THR A 247 -5.96 -7.74 7.53
C THR A 247 -4.82 -7.02 8.23
N LEU A 248 -4.85 -5.69 8.25
CA LEU A 248 -3.79 -4.88 8.87
C LEU A 248 -3.73 -5.12 10.39
N VAL A 249 -4.88 -5.15 11.07
CA VAL A 249 -4.94 -5.46 12.50
C VAL A 249 -4.37 -6.86 12.79
N SER A 250 -4.75 -7.87 12.01
CA SER A 250 -4.23 -9.25 12.16
C SER A 250 -2.72 -9.34 11.94
N LEU A 251 -2.14 -8.48 11.12
CA LEU A 251 -0.69 -8.38 10.89
C LEU A 251 0.04 -7.49 11.90
N GLY A 252 -0.66 -7.00 12.94
CA GLY A 252 -0.08 -6.20 14.01
C GLY A 252 0.11 -4.71 13.69
N TYR A 253 -0.47 -4.22 12.58
CA TYR A 253 -0.47 -2.80 12.26
C TYR A 253 -1.30 -2.00 13.27
N LYS A 254 -0.94 -0.73 13.43
CA LYS A 254 -1.79 0.24 14.12
C LYS A 254 -2.60 1.01 13.10
N LEU A 255 -3.88 1.18 13.38
CA LEU A 255 -4.82 1.90 12.53
C LEU A 255 -5.29 3.15 13.25
N ALA A 256 -5.28 4.28 12.55
CA ALA A 256 -5.87 5.52 13.02
C ALA A 256 -6.73 6.19 11.94
N LEU A 257 -7.71 6.98 12.37
CA LEU A 257 -8.53 7.81 11.49
C LEU A 257 -8.31 9.29 11.77
N VAL A 258 -8.22 10.10 10.73
CA VAL A 258 -8.08 11.56 10.84
C VAL A 258 -9.02 12.21 9.85
N SER A 259 -10.09 12.82 10.36
CA SER A 259 -11.22 13.27 9.55
C SER A 259 -11.54 14.75 9.79
N GLY A 260 -11.96 15.43 8.72
CA GLY A 260 -12.62 16.74 8.81
C GLY A 260 -14.12 16.64 9.16
N GLY A 261 -14.68 15.43 9.20
CA GLY A 261 -16.03 15.14 9.65
C GLY A 261 -16.13 15.09 11.18
N PHE A 262 -17.11 14.34 11.71
CA PHE A 262 -17.54 14.48 13.10
C PHE A 262 -17.27 13.23 13.97
N ALA A 263 -16.75 13.45 15.18
CA ALA A 263 -16.39 12.41 16.15
C ALA A 263 -17.57 11.50 16.51
N GLU A 264 -18.78 12.04 16.51
CA GLU A 264 -20.01 11.32 16.76
C GLU A 264 -20.28 10.25 15.70
N ILE A 265 -19.74 10.39 14.48
CA ILE A 265 -19.88 9.40 13.41
C ILE A 265 -18.61 8.55 13.31
N VAL A 266 -17.43 9.18 13.38
CA VAL A 266 -16.12 8.52 13.25
C VAL A 266 -15.86 7.55 14.39
N GLY A 267 -16.20 7.89 15.63
CA GLY A 267 -15.92 7.07 16.81
C GLY A 267 -16.57 5.67 16.75
N PRO A 268 -17.88 5.56 16.50
CA PRO A 268 -18.54 4.26 16.31
C PRO A 268 -17.98 3.44 15.14
N LEU A 269 -17.66 4.08 14.01
CA LEU A 269 -17.03 3.40 12.87
C LEU A 269 -15.64 2.85 13.23
N ALA A 270 -14.83 3.67 13.92
CA ALA A 270 -13.51 3.28 14.40
C ALA A 270 -13.59 2.03 15.30
N ALA A 271 -14.51 2.04 16.27
CA ALA A 271 -14.73 0.92 17.18
C ALA A 271 -15.15 -0.35 16.43
N GLN A 272 -16.04 -0.23 15.45
CA GLN A 272 -16.50 -1.36 14.64
C GLN A 272 -15.39 -2.00 13.80
N LEU A 273 -14.40 -1.21 13.37
CA LEU A 273 -13.33 -1.65 12.47
C LEU A 273 -12.03 -2.04 13.19
N GLY A 274 -11.99 -2.00 14.52
CA GLY A 274 -10.77 -2.27 15.28
C GLY A 274 -9.70 -1.17 15.10
N VAL A 275 -10.12 0.06 14.81
CA VAL A 275 -9.23 1.22 14.73
C VAL A 275 -8.79 1.60 16.14
N HIS A 276 -7.49 1.86 16.30
CA HIS A 276 -6.86 2.08 17.59
C HIS A 276 -7.00 3.54 18.07
N ARG A 277 -7.01 4.50 17.13
CA ARG A 277 -7.11 5.92 17.45
C ARG A 277 -7.90 6.69 16.38
N PHE A 278 -8.54 7.78 16.77
CA PHE A 278 -9.11 8.70 15.79
C PHE A 278 -9.02 10.16 16.24
N ARG A 279 -9.06 11.07 15.28
CA ARG A 279 -9.27 12.51 15.46
C ARG A 279 -10.29 13.00 14.44
N ALA A 280 -11.26 13.76 14.92
CA ALA A 280 -12.32 14.37 14.12
C ALA A 280 -12.82 15.65 14.79
N ASN A 281 -13.57 16.47 14.06
CA ASN A 281 -14.27 17.62 14.64
C ASN A 281 -15.39 17.14 15.58
N THR A 282 -15.81 17.96 16.54
CA THR A 282 -16.88 17.59 17.48
C THR A 282 -18.05 18.54 17.32
N LEU A 283 -19.25 18.01 17.11
CA LEU A 283 -20.46 18.84 17.04
C LEU A 283 -20.87 19.26 18.45
N GLU A 284 -21.23 20.53 18.62
CA GLU A 284 -21.82 20.96 19.88
C GLU A 284 -23.31 20.58 19.93
N ILE A 285 -23.68 19.88 21.00
CA ILE A 285 -25.04 19.39 21.25
C ILE A 285 -25.52 19.98 22.57
N ALA A 286 -26.69 20.60 22.55
CA ALA A 286 -27.36 21.13 23.74
C ALA A 286 -28.84 20.76 23.68
N ASP A 287 -29.42 20.38 24.81
CA ASP A 287 -30.86 20.07 24.94
C ASP A 287 -31.36 19.04 23.89
N GLY A 288 -30.50 18.08 23.52
CA GLY A 288 -30.83 17.02 22.55
C GLY A 288 -30.85 17.46 21.08
N VAL A 289 -30.36 18.66 20.75
CA VAL A 289 -30.27 19.18 19.38
C VAL A 289 -28.85 19.66 19.04
N LEU A 290 -28.50 19.65 17.76
CA LEU A 290 -27.29 20.27 17.24
C LEU A 290 -27.41 21.79 17.37
N THR A 291 -26.42 22.46 17.94
CA THR A 291 -26.45 23.92 18.12
C THR A 291 -26.04 24.69 16.86
N GLY A 292 -25.50 23.98 15.87
CA GLY A 292 -24.88 24.56 14.68
C GLY A 292 -23.45 25.06 14.91
N ARG A 293 -22.78 24.64 15.98
CA ARG A 293 -21.38 24.98 16.25
C ARG A 293 -20.50 23.73 16.32
N VAL A 294 -19.22 23.93 15.97
CA VAL A 294 -18.15 22.92 16.13
C VAL A 294 -17.31 23.30 17.34
N ILE A 295 -17.05 22.34 18.23
CA ILE A 295 -16.19 22.53 19.39
C ILE A 295 -14.71 22.53 18.93
N PRO A 296 -13.92 23.58 19.22
CA PRO A 296 -12.49 23.59 18.90
C PRO A 296 -11.68 22.52 19.67
N PRO A 297 -10.51 22.10 19.16
CA PRO A 297 -9.86 22.57 17.93
C PRO A 297 -10.48 21.95 16.67
N ILE A 298 -10.47 22.72 15.57
CA ILE A 298 -10.89 22.22 14.25
C ILE A 298 -9.75 21.41 13.61
N VAL A 299 -10.09 20.26 13.06
CA VAL A 299 -9.19 19.41 12.29
C VAL A 299 -9.18 19.89 10.84
N ASP A 300 -8.26 20.80 10.54
CA ASP A 300 -7.97 21.27 9.19
C ASP A 300 -6.83 20.47 8.54
N ARG A 301 -6.38 20.91 7.36
CA ARG A 301 -5.29 20.27 6.60
C ARG A 301 -4.00 20.12 7.42
N ALA A 302 -3.59 21.17 8.14
CA ALA A 302 -2.40 21.13 9.00
C ALA A 302 -2.63 20.24 10.23
N GLY A 303 -3.84 20.30 10.79
CA GLY A 303 -4.32 19.44 11.88
C GLY A 303 -4.27 17.97 11.52
N LYS A 304 -4.52 17.59 10.26
CA LYS A 304 -4.39 16.19 9.82
C LYS A 304 -2.94 15.70 9.89
N ALA A 305 -2.00 16.49 9.38
CA ALA A 305 -0.57 16.19 9.46
C ALA A 305 -0.07 16.14 10.91
N GLN A 306 -0.54 17.05 11.76
CA GLN A 306 -0.22 17.05 13.19
C GLN A 306 -0.74 15.78 13.88
N ALA A 307 -1.97 15.37 13.60
CA ALA A 307 -2.55 14.15 14.16
C ALA A 307 -1.73 12.90 13.78
N LEU A 308 -1.27 12.81 12.53
CA LEU A 308 -0.40 11.71 12.09
C LEU A 308 0.92 11.66 12.89
N ARG A 309 1.55 12.81 13.15
CA ARG A 309 2.79 12.86 13.97
C ARG A 309 2.51 12.42 15.41
N GLU A 310 1.46 12.94 16.01
CA GLU A 310 1.10 12.60 17.39
C GLU A 310 0.76 11.12 17.54
N PHE A 311 0.03 10.53 16.60
CA PHE A 311 -0.28 9.10 16.62
C PHE A 311 0.96 8.24 16.36
N ALA A 312 1.87 8.69 15.50
CA ALA A 312 3.14 8.01 15.27
C ALA A 312 3.98 7.97 16.55
N ASP A 313 4.08 9.09 17.26
CA ASP A 313 4.77 9.18 18.54
C ASP A 313 4.09 8.33 19.62
N GLU A 314 2.75 8.40 19.74
CA GLU A 314 1.95 7.61 20.69
C GLU A 314 2.17 6.11 20.51
N PHE A 315 2.19 5.63 19.27
CA PHE A 315 2.36 4.21 18.95
C PHE A 315 3.81 3.77 18.77
N GLY A 316 4.78 4.68 18.87
CA GLY A 316 6.22 4.37 18.75
C GLY A 316 6.67 4.05 17.32
N PHE A 317 6.04 4.64 16.30
CA PHE A 317 6.46 4.52 14.91
C PHE A 317 7.23 5.76 14.45
N ALA A 318 8.38 5.55 13.82
CA ALA A 318 9.01 6.62 13.03
C ALA A 318 8.10 7.02 11.86
N LEU A 319 8.15 8.28 11.42
CA LEU A 319 7.35 8.76 10.27
C LEU A 319 7.63 7.96 8.99
N SER A 320 8.85 7.49 8.77
CA SER A 320 9.17 6.59 7.65
C SER A 320 8.43 5.26 7.68
N ARG A 321 7.85 4.88 8.83
CA ARG A 321 7.02 3.68 9.04
C ARG A 321 5.53 4.01 9.17
N THR A 322 5.10 5.19 8.72
CA THR A 322 3.67 5.51 8.60
C THR A 322 3.21 5.36 7.16
N VAL A 323 1.89 5.20 7.00
CA VAL A 323 1.17 5.26 5.73
C VAL A 323 -0.02 6.20 5.95
N ALA A 324 -0.23 7.13 5.04
CA ALA A 324 -1.42 7.97 5.02
C ALA A 324 -2.27 7.62 3.79
N ILE A 325 -3.59 7.55 3.94
CA ILE A 325 -4.53 7.29 2.85
C ILE A 325 -5.58 8.40 2.85
N GLY A 326 -5.80 9.05 1.70
CA GLY A 326 -6.81 10.10 1.55
C GLY A 326 -7.11 10.39 0.09
N ASP A 327 -8.19 11.12 -0.19
CA ASP A 327 -8.65 11.44 -1.55
C ASP A 327 -8.55 12.95 -1.87
N GLY A 328 -8.53 13.79 -0.83
CA GLY A 328 -8.82 15.21 -0.94
C GLY A 328 -7.61 16.14 -0.79
N ALA A 329 -7.79 17.40 -1.19
CA ALA A 329 -6.76 18.43 -1.03
C ALA A 329 -6.48 18.78 0.44
N ASN A 330 -7.44 18.50 1.32
CA ASN A 330 -7.32 18.55 2.78
C ASN A 330 -6.34 17.50 3.35
N ASP A 331 -6.01 16.44 2.59
CA ASP A 331 -5.09 15.39 3.04
C ASP A 331 -3.64 15.64 2.63
N LEU A 332 -3.37 16.57 1.73
CA LEU A 332 -2.05 16.76 1.11
C LEU A 332 -0.91 16.87 2.12
N ASP A 333 -1.10 17.58 3.24
CA ASP A 333 -0.04 17.70 4.27
C ASP A 333 0.15 16.40 5.06
N MET A 334 -0.92 15.64 5.29
CA MET A 334 -0.87 14.34 5.94
C MET A 334 -0.18 13.31 5.02
N LEU A 335 -0.54 13.29 3.75
CA LEU A 335 0.07 12.45 2.72
C LEU A 335 1.58 12.76 2.58
N ALA A 336 1.94 14.04 2.51
CA ALA A 336 3.33 14.48 2.40
C ALA A 336 4.17 14.23 3.68
N THR A 337 3.52 14.16 4.85
CA THR A 337 4.21 13.88 6.12
C THR A 337 4.46 12.39 6.34
N ALA A 338 3.65 11.52 5.75
CA ALA A 338 3.76 10.08 5.93
C ALA A 338 4.98 9.50 5.20
N GLY A 339 5.45 8.33 5.66
CA GLY A 339 6.49 7.57 4.95
C GLY A 339 6.00 6.98 3.61
N LEU A 340 4.69 6.81 3.46
CA LEU A 340 4.00 6.49 2.21
C LEU A 340 2.64 7.18 2.19
N GLY A 341 2.49 8.25 1.40
CA GLY A 341 1.21 8.88 1.13
C GLY A 341 0.49 8.22 -0.06
N VAL A 342 -0.72 7.69 0.17
CA VAL A 342 -1.55 7.03 -0.85
C VAL A 342 -2.76 7.88 -1.16
N ALA A 343 -2.87 8.32 -2.40
CA ALA A 343 -4.05 8.97 -2.95
C ALA A 343 -5.08 7.91 -3.40
N PHE A 344 -6.19 7.78 -2.69
CA PHE A 344 -7.24 6.81 -3.01
C PHE A 344 -8.39 7.49 -3.77
N ASN A 345 -8.68 7.05 -5.00
CA ASN A 345 -9.70 7.64 -5.89
C ASN A 345 -9.67 9.18 -5.93
N ALA A 346 -8.46 9.73 -5.81
CA ALA A 346 -8.26 11.14 -5.54
C ALA A 346 -8.37 11.98 -6.81
N LYS A 347 -8.60 13.28 -6.62
CA LYS A 347 -8.54 14.25 -7.72
C LYS A 347 -7.11 14.29 -8.31
N PRO A 348 -6.93 14.62 -9.60
CA PRO A 348 -5.62 14.58 -10.27
C PRO A 348 -4.50 15.36 -9.55
N ALA A 349 -4.83 16.52 -8.96
CA ALA A 349 -3.86 17.32 -8.21
C ALA A 349 -3.36 16.63 -6.93
N VAL A 350 -4.22 15.85 -6.27
CA VAL A 350 -3.87 15.09 -5.07
C VAL A 350 -3.08 13.83 -5.45
N ALA A 351 -3.54 13.12 -6.48
CA ALA A 351 -2.83 11.95 -7.01
C ALA A 351 -1.40 12.29 -7.47
N ALA A 352 -1.21 13.44 -8.12
CA ALA A 352 0.11 13.90 -8.57
C ALA A 352 1.05 14.29 -7.42
N ALA A 353 0.52 14.64 -6.25
CA ALA A 353 1.30 15.04 -5.07
C ALA A 353 1.62 13.87 -4.13
N ALA A 354 0.89 12.76 -4.23
CA ALA A 354 1.05 11.59 -3.37
C ALA A 354 2.24 10.71 -3.77
N ASP A 355 2.59 9.75 -2.90
CA ASP A 355 3.62 8.76 -3.21
C ASP A 355 3.15 7.63 -4.12
N ALA A 356 1.87 7.29 -4.01
CA ALA A 356 1.19 6.32 -4.84
C ALA A 356 -0.27 6.73 -5.02
N SER A 357 -0.88 6.23 -6.09
CA SER A 357 -2.32 6.32 -6.32
C SER A 357 -2.97 4.93 -6.30
N VAL A 358 -4.25 4.90 -5.95
CA VAL A 358 -5.14 3.76 -6.15
C VAL A 358 -6.41 4.28 -6.78
N THR A 359 -6.62 3.96 -8.06
CA THR A 359 -7.79 4.37 -8.86
C THR A 359 -8.88 3.31 -8.90
N ALA A 360 -8.58 2.09 -8.44
CA ALA A 360 -9.60 1.07 -8.29
C ALA A 360 -10.54 1.42 -7.11
N PRO A 361 -11.86 1.15 -7.22
CA PRO A 361 -12.84 1.50 -6.17
C PRO A 361 -12.82 0.53 -4.97
N TYR A 362 -11.67 -0.09 -4.69
CA TYR A 362 -11.48 -1.10 -3.66
C TYR A 362 -10.34 -0.69 -2.73
N LEU A 363 -10.69 -0.28 -1.51
CA LEU A 363 -9.74 0.26 -0.54
C LEU A 363 -8.71 -0.78 -0.06
N ASP A 364 -9.06 -2.08 -0.10
CA ASP A 364 -8.13 -3.16 0.18
C ASP A 364 -7.04 -3.35 -0.88
N SER A 365 -7.13 -2.70 -2.04
CA SER A 365 -6.03 -2.67 -3.02
C SER A 365 -4.77 -2.01 -2.46
N VAL A 366 -4.89 -1.16 -1.43
CA VAL A 366 -3.74 -0.57 -0.74
C VAL A 366 -2.86 -1.64 -0.09
N LEU A 367 -3.41 -2.80 0.29
CA LEU A 367 -2.64 -3.93 0.84
C LEU A 367 -1.53 -4.38 -0.11
N TYR A 368 -1.78 -4.36 -1.42
CA TYR A 368 -0.82 -4.78 -2.44
C TYR A 368 0.35 -3.81 -2.52
N LEU A 369 0.11 -2.50 -2.32
CA LEU A 369 1.19 -1.50 -2.21
C LEU A 369 2.08 -1.75 -0.99
N LEU A 370 1.51 -2.30 0.09
CA LEU A 370 2.24 -2.68 1.30
C LEU A 370 2.95 -4.04 1.17
N GLY A 371 2.88 -4.68 -0.01
CA GLY A 371 3.51 -5.99 -0.26
C GLY A 371 2.73 -7.18 0.32
N ILE A 372 1.49 -6.97 0.77
CA ILE A 372 0.61 -8.04 1.26
C ILE A 372 -0.09 -8.64 0.05
N THR A 373 0.04 -9.95 -0.17
CA THR A 373 -0.54 -10.64 -1.34
C THR A 373 -2.00 -10.98 -1.12
N ARG A 374 -2.76 -11.17 -2.21
CA ARG A 374 -4.15 -11.61 -2.15
C ARG A 374 -4.31 -12.93 -1.40
N GLN A 375 -3.40 -13.86 -1.60
CA GLN A 375 -3.38 -15.14 -0.91
C GLN A 375 -3.24 -14.97 0.62
N GLN A 376 -2.41 -14.02 1.07
CA GLN A 376 -2.28 -13.72 2.51
C GLN A 376 -3.56 -13.10 3.07
N VAL A 377 -4.24 -12.26 2.29
CA VAL A 377 -5.54 -11.68 2.68
C VAL A 377 -6.59 -12.76 2.87
N GLU A 378 -6.65 -13.73 1.96
CA GLU A 378 -7.60 -14.84 2.01
C GLU A 378 -7.31 -15.77 3.21
N ALA A 379 -6.04 -16.08 3.47
CA ALA A 379 -5.63 -16.89 4.62
C ALA A 379 -5.94 -16.28 6.00
N ILE A 380 -6.14 -14.96 6.08
CA ILE A 380 -6.59 -14.27 7.32
C ILE A 380 -8.12 -14.23 7.41
N GLY A 381 -8.82 -14.39 6.28
CA GLY A 381 -10.27 -14.38 6.21
C GLY A 381 -10.92 -15.72 6.56
N GLU A 382 -10.18 -16.82 6.40
CA GLU A 382 -10.49 -18.17 6.91
C GLU A 382 -10.22 -18.27 8.41
#